data_AF-A0A7J4FU00-F1
#
_entry.id   AF-A0A7J4FU00-F1
#
_cell.length_a   1.000
_cell.length_b   1.000
_cell.length_c   1.000
_cell.angle_alpha   90.00
_cell.angle_beta   90.00
_cell.angle_gamma   90.00
#
_symmetry.space_group_name_H-M   'P 1'
#
loop_
_entity.id
_entity.type
_entity.pdbx_description
1 polymer ?
#
loop_
_entity_poly.entity_id
_entity_poly.type
_entity_poly.pdbx_seq_one_letter_code
_entity_poly.pdbx_strand_id
1 'polypeptide(L)'
;MKQMNTLLVVSLLLACAFVPGFAAADNKATDESNKMDTVDTSDSDTSTGDNETDATDDTDSSDDTAPNESAVVASKQVRKSPQVVRPQVVGSQTARMERYMNKKDRHLASRQALLDAREQFKNAETPEERAQLRHQLQTRAQEHLMLTIDQMIERLELMQEQIEAAEEQGYAPDGASENIERYILRLEGEKPEVESAETPADVVSAARNIRNTWKGIHVEIRRYTLHMIVARIGHFADKADGVSHRLEEKIRELEGEGVDTTSLETKLDDFDDKIDCARVNYVLAKDALGDGDPEDVRKAVRKANDCIRAANRILKEIFKELREYQAGAVVLDGTGTLTAEGSGTALVRGDIEMLLAADAGSLSVCDRGGDMVINITGDGTRSEEGATVVYTGFDGDATVTGSDVIVTITGSGIDLTVEGTGRAVLLGTGTYEVTHDSDVTSGNWHEAGEPPEPAFGGE
;
A
#
# COMPACT_ATOMS: atom_id res chain seq x y z
N MET A 1 3.29 -1.01 -34.54
CA MET A 1 4.68 -1.28 -34.09
C MET A 1 5.14 -0.55 -32.82
N LYS A 2 4.72 0.69 -32.49
CA LYS A 2 5.16 1.35 -31.23
C LYS A 2 4.39 0.97 -29.93
N GLN A 3 3.30 0.20 -30.00
CA GLN A 3 2.42 -0.07 -28.83
C GLN A 3 2.61 -1.43 -28.17
N MET A 4 3.27 -2.38 -28.84
CA MET A 4 3.46 -3.75 -28.34
C MET A 4 4.34 -3.82 -27.08
N ASN A 5 5.29 -2.89 -26.95
CA ASN A 5 6.22 -2.83 -25.83
C ASN A 5 5.62 -2.22 -24.56
N THR A 6 4.60 -1.37 -24.68
CA THR A 6 3.96 -0.69 -23.54
C THR A 6 3.11 -1.65 -22.69
N LEU A 7 2.66 -2.77 -23.27
CA LEU A 7 1.81 -3.77 -22.60
C LEU A 7 2.56 -4.58 -21.53
N LEU A 8 3.76 -5.04 -21.86
CA LEU A 8 4.59 -5.87 -20.98
C LEU A 8 5.18 -5.08 -19.81
N VAL A 9 5.50 -3.81 -20.04
CA VAL A 9 5.99 -2.87 -19.02
C VAL A 9 4.94 -2.54 -17.98
N VAL A 10 3.72 -2.26 -18.42
CA VAL A 10 2.63 -1.94 -17.49
C VAL A 10 2.22 -3.17 -16.67
N SER A 11 2.30 -4.38 -17.23
CA SER A 11 2.08 -5.63 -16.49
C SER A 11 3.16 -5.92 -15.43
N LEU A 12 4.44 -5.71 -15.74
CA LEU A 12 5.50 -5.92 -14.75
C LEU A 12 5.52 -4.83 -13.67
N LEU A 13 5.16 -3.59 -14.02
CA LEU A 13 4.92 -2.51 -13.06
C LEU A 13 3.70 -2.78 -12.17
N LEU A 14 2.61 -3.35 -12.72
CA LEU A 14 1.42 -3.78 -11.95
C LEU A 14 1.72 -4.94 -11.00
N ALA A 15 2.53 -5.92 -11.41
CA ALA A 15 3.01 -6.97 -10.52
C ALA A 15 3.89 -6.40 -9.39
N CYS A 16 4.47 -5.21 -9.58
CA CYS A 16 5.32 -4.57 -8.60
C CYS A 16 4.62 -3.54 -7.70
N ALA A 17 3.55 -2.91 -8.16
CA ALA A 17 2.78 -1.94 -7.37
C ALA A 17 1.78 -2.58 -6.37
N PHE A 18 1.51 -3.89 -6.48
CA PHE A 18 0.47 -4.57 -5.69
C PHE A 18 0.97 -5.44 -4.52
N VAL A 19 2.21 -5.26 -4.07
CA VAL A 19 2.63 -5.77 -2.76
C VAL A 19 3.18 -4.60 -1.96
N PRO A 20 2.36 -4.04 -1.05
CA PRO A 20 2.54 -4.51 0.32
C PRO A 20 1.23 -4.66 1.11
N GLY A 21 1.23 -5.63 2.02
CA GLY A 21 0.39 -5.55 3.20
C GLY A 21 -0.17 -6.87 3.67
N PHE A 22 0.33 -7.31 4.82
CA PHE A 22 -0.42 -8.09 5.80
C PHE A 22 -1.01 -9.41 5.29
N ALA A 23 -0.18 -10.44 5.34
CA ALA A 23 -0.69 -11.75 5.72
C ALA A 23 -1.38 -11.63 7.08
N ALA A 24 -2.71 -11.57 7.08
CA ALA A 24 -3.50 -11.98 8.21
C ALA A 24 -3.28 -13.49 8.37
N ALA A 25 -2.29 -13.86 9.19
CA ALA A 25 -2.12 -15.23 9.63
C ALA A 25 -3.17 -15.51 10.72
N ASP A 26 -4.19 -16.28 10.33
CA ASP A 26 -5.02 -17.06 11.24
C ASP A 26 -4.11 -18.03 12.02
N ASN A 27 -3.84 -17.73 13.30
CA ASN A 27 -3.34 -18.75 14.21
C ASN A 27 -4.53 -19.51 14.78
N LYS A 28 -4.78 -20.68 14.17
CA LYS A 28 -5.62 -21.73 14.70
C LYS A 28 -5.03 -22.22 16.04
N ALA A 29 -5.93 -22.30 17.01
CA ALA A 29 -5.72 -22.76 18.37
C ALA A 29 -4.95 -24.09 18.45
N THR A 30 -4.01 -24.14 19.40
CA THR A 30 -3.80 -25.34 20.22
C THR A 30 -4.36 -25.06 21.61
N ASP A 31 -5.39 -25.85 21.88
CA ASP A 31 -6.06 -26.11 23.14
C ASP A 31 -5.05 -26.52 24.23
N GLU A 32 -5.09 -25.85 25.38
CA GLU A 32 -4.80 -26.51 26.66
C GLU A 32 -5.44 -25.70 27.80
N SER A 33 -6.61 -26.19 28.20
CA SER A 33 -7.24 -26.12 29.52
C SER A 33 -6.52 -25.31 30.61
N ASN A 34 -7.19 -24.28 31.13
CA ASN A 34 -7.44 -24.28 32.57
C ASN A 34 -8.74 -23.59 32.97
N LYS A 35 -9.45 -24.33 33.82
CA LYS A 35 -10.78 -24.14 34.37
C LYS A 35 -10.65 -23.31 35.64
N MET A 36 -11.32 -22.15 35.74
CA MET A 36 -11.72 -21.66 37.07
C MET A 36 -12.85 -20.61 37.00
N ASP A 37 -14.03 -21.07 37.40
CA ASP A 37 -15.04 -20.42 38.25
C ASP A 37 -15.49 -18.99 37.92
N THR A 38 -16.59 -18.93 37.19
CA THR A 38 -17.57 -17.84 37.25
C THR A 38 -18.26 -17.86 38.61
N VAL A 39 -18.00 -16.83 39.42
CA VAL A 39 -18.83 -16.50 40.58
C VAL A 39 -19.84 -15.44 40.17
N ASP A 40 -21.08 -15.88 40.35
CA ASP A 40 -22.35 -15.18 40.40
C ASP A 40 -22.31 -13.99 41.37
N THR A 41 -22.72 -12.81 40.92
CA THR A 41 -23.48 -11.86 41.75
C THR A 41 -24.39 -11.07 40.82
N SER A 42 -25.61 -11.58 40.72
CA SER A 42 -26.82 -10.78 40.68
C SER A 42 -26.82 -9.76 41.82
N ASP A 43 -27.18 -8.52 41.51
CA ASP A 43 -28.07 -7.76 42.37
C ASP A 43 -28.74 -6.62 41.58
N SER A 44 -30.04 -6.55 41.81
CA SER A 44 -31.03 -5.59 41.38
C SER A 44 -30.78 -4.20 41.97
N ASP A 45 -31.21 -3.15 41.26
CA ASP A 45 -32.31 -2.33 41.79
C ASP A 45 -32.87 -1.33 40.76
N THR A 46 -34.20 -1.27 40.81
CA THR A 46 -35.16 -0.42 40.11
C THR A 46 -35.28 0.98 40.71
N SER A 47 -35.49 2.00 39.86
CA SER A 47 -36.43 3.13 40.08
C SER A 47 -36.44 3.98 38.79
N THR A 48 -37.44 3.90 37.91
CA THR A 48 -38.72 4.67 37.89
C THR A 48 -38.54 6.19 37.91
N GLY A 49 -39.09 6.86 36.89
CA GLY A 49 -39.16 8.31 36.78
C GLY A 49 -39.63 8.74 35.39
N ASP A 50 -40.94 8.65 35.17
CA ASP A 50 -41.67 9.14 34.00
C ASP A 50 -41.49 10.65 33.77
N ASN A 51 -41.49 11.09 32.50
CA ASN A 51 -42.35 12.21 32.08
C ASN A 51 -42.51 12.26 30.55
N GLU A 52 -43.71 11.93 30.09
CA GLU A 52 -44.27 12.41 28.83
C GLU A 52 -44.65 13.89 28.98
N THR A 53 -44.39 14.71 27.96
CA THR A 53 -45.36 15.73 27.55
C THR A 53 -45.23 15.99 26.05
N ASP A 54 -46.40 16.21 25.48
CA ASP A 54 -46.81 16.17 24.09
C ASP A 54 -46.96 17.60 23.50
N ALA A 55 -46.86 17.64 22.17
CA ALA A 55 -47.52 18.53 21.21
C ALA A 55 -47.37 20.08 21.18
N THR A 56 -47.56 20.55 19.93
CA THR A 56 -47.91 21.90 19.43
C THR A 56 -46.73 22.83 19.13
N ASP A 57 -46.68 23.64 18.08
CA ASP A 57 -47.64 24.04 17.04
C ASP A 57 -46.85 24.67 15.88
N ASP A 58 -47.49 24.75 14.73
CA ASP A 58 -47.05 25.39 13.50
C ASP A 58 -46.65 26.87 13.67
N THR A 59 -45.70 27.35 12.88
CA THR A 59 -45.83 28.68 12.25
C THR A 59 -44.93 28.82 11.03
N ASP A 60 -45.62 28.84 9.90
CA ASP A 60 -45.21 29.28 8.58
C ASP A 60 -45.02 30.82 8.56
N SER A 61 -43.94 31.30 7.93
CA SER A 61 -43.89 32.64 7.33
C SER A 61 -42.70 32.75 6.39
N SER A 62 -43.03 32.65 5.11
CA SER A 62 -42.36 33.29 3.97
C SER A 62 -41.91 34.73 4.26
N ASP A 63 -40.73 35.14 3.77
CA ASP A 63 -40.67 36.26 2.84
C ASP A 63 -39.37 36.28 2.00
N ASP A 64 -39.58 36.45 0.70
CA ASP A 64 -38.59 36.64 -0.36
C ASP A 64 -37.98 38.03 -0.30
N THR A 65 -36.65 38.19 -0.36
CA THR A 65 -36.06 39.31 -1.13
C THR A 65 -34.60 39.04 -1.53
N ALA A 66 -34.38 38.83 -2.82
CA ALA A 66 -33.17 39.19 -3.57
C ALA A 66 -33.65 39.85 -4.88
N PRO A 67 -32.84 40.57 -5.68
CA PRO A 67 -31.39 40.71 -5.62
C PRO A 67 -30.90 42.17 -5.73
N ASN A 68 -29.62 42.43 -5.42
CA ASN A 68 -28.95 43.60 -5.97
C ASN A 68 -27.51 43.27 -6.39
N GLU A 69 -27.31 43.32 -7.70
CA GLU A 69 -26.06 43.23 -8.43
C GLU A 69 -25.38 44.60 -8.50
N SER A 70 -24.05 44.57 -8.53
CA SER A 70 -23.12 45.55 -9.13
C SER A 70 -22.26 46.41 -8.19
N ALA A 71 -20.95 46.32 -8.50
CA ALA A 71 -19.78 47.06 -8.02
C ALA A 71 -19.30 46.68 -6.60
N VAL A 72 -18.10 46.11 -6.39
CA VAL A 72 -16.81 46.58 -6.91
C VAL A 72 -15.86 45.40 -7.13
N VAL A 73 -15.42 45.29 -8.39
CA VAL A 73 -14.24 44.57 -8.86
C VAL A 73 -12.99 45.19 -8.22
N ALA A 74 -12.24 44.43 -7.41
CA ALA A 74 -10.78 44.44 -7.27
C ALA A 74 -10.33 43.86 -5.93
N SER A 75 -9.89 42.60 -5.91
CA SER A 75 -8.78 42.09 -5.09
C SER A 75 -8.69 40.55 -5.08
N LYS A 76 -8.68 39.91 -6.26
CA LYS A 76 -8.03 38.59 -6.42
C LYS A 76 -6.53 38.83 -6.62
N GLN A 77 -5.83 39.16 -5.54
CA GLN A 77 -4.37 39.08 -5.51
C GLN A 77 -3.98 37.82 -4.77
N VAL A 78 -3.67 36.82 -5.60
CA VAL A 78 -2.96 35.59 -5.28
C VAL A 78 -1.72 35.95 -4.44
N ARG A 79 -1.79 35.72 -3.13
CA ARG A 79 -0.58 35.56 -2.32
C ARG A 79 -0.09 34.14 -2.57
N LYS A 80 0.80 33.99 -3.56
CA LYS A 80 1.74 32.87 -3.62
C LYS A 80 2.61 32.98 -2.37
N SER A 81 2.26 32.23 -1.32
CA SER A 81 3.21 31.91 -0.27
C SER A 81 4.41 31.21 -0.93
N PRO A 82 5.66 31.54 -0.59
CA PRO A 82 6.81 30.84 -1.14
C PRO A 82 6.70 29.36 -0.75
N GLN A 83 6.61 28.48 -1.74
CA GLN A 83 6.89 27.07 -1.54
C GLN A 83 8.33 26.98 -1.05
N VAL A 84 8.50 26.81 0.26
CA VAL A 84 9.73 26.27 0.81
C VAL A 84 9.82 24.86 0.27
N VAL A 85 10.71 24.65 -0.70
CA VAL A 85 11.15 23.32 -1.13
C VAL A 85 11.68 22.63 0.13
N ARG A 86 10.84 21.81 0.76
CA ARG A 86 11.28 20.84 1.76
C ARG A 86 11.94 19.71 0.97
N PRO A 87 13.22 19.37 1.24
CA PRO A 87 13.81 18.17 0.68
C PRO A 87 12.94 16.96 1.07
N GLN A 88 12.51 16.16 0.11
CA GLN A 88 11.83 14.88 0.37
C GLN A 88 12.78 13.98 1.16
N VAL A 89 12.34 13.58 2.35
CA VAL A 89 13.09 12.76 3.29
C VAL A 89 12.65 11.30 3.09
N VAL A 90 13.27 10.58 2.16
CA VAL A 90 13.08 9.11 2.04
C VAL A 90 13.64 8.39 3.28
N GLY A 91 14.59 9.01 3.99
CA GLY A 91 15.03 8.58 5.33
C GLY A 91 13.99 8.73 6.46
N SER A 92 12.75 9.17 6.18
CA SER A 92 11.72 9.40 7.21
C SER A 92 10.88 8.15 7.49
N GLN A 93 10.53 7.35 6.48
CA GLN A 93 9.67 6.18 6.68
C GLN A 93 10.39 5.01 7.37
N THR A 94 11.64 4.75 7.01
CA THR A 94 12.49 3.73 7.65
C THR A 94 12.77 4.09 9.11
N ALA A 95 13.15 5.33 9.38
CA ALA A 95 13.39 5.84 10.73
C ALA A 95 12.13 5.81 11.60
N ARG A 96 10.95 6.06 11.03
CA ARG A 96 9.67 6.01 11.75
C ARG A 96 9.23 4.56 12.03
N MET A 97 9.40 3.65 11.07
CA MET A 97 9.20 2.22 11.30
C MET A 97 10.15 1.67 12.38
N GLU A 98 11.41 2.10 12.38
CA GLU A 98 12.38 1.74 13.41
C GLU A 98 11.97 2.27 14.80
N ARG A 99 11.51 3.53 14.90
CA ARG A 99 10.94 4.10 16.13
C ARG A 99 9.74 3.29 16.62
N TYR A 100 8.82 2.94 15.71
CA TYR A 100 7.68 2.09 16.01
C TYR A 100 8.09 0.72 16.55
N MET A 101 9.04 0.04 15.90
CA MET A 101 9.54 -1.25 16.37
C MET A 101 10.21 -1.14 17.74
N ASN A 102 11.03 -0.11 17.97
CA ASN A 102 11.65 0.15 19.27
C ASN A 102 10.60 0.35 20.39
N LYS A 103 9.59 1.19 20.14
CA LYS A 103 8.49 1.43 21.09
C LYS A 103 7.69 0.14 21.37
N LYS A 104 7.42 -0.64 20.34
CA LYS A 104 6.74 -1.94 20.46
C LYS A 104 7.56 -2.92 21.31
N ASP A 105 8.86 -3.01 21.10
CA ASP A 105 9.75 -3.89 21.87
C ASP A 105 9.84 -3.47 23.33
N ARG A 106 9.95 -2.16 23.60
CA ARG A 106 9.90 -1.60 24.96
C ARG A 106 8.58 -1.88 25.66
N HIS A 107 7.45 -1.72 24.95
CA HIS A 107 6.14 -2.08 25.46
C HIS A 107 6.06 -3.58 25.80
N LEU A 108 6.54 -4.47 24.92
CA LEU A 108 6.57 -5.92 25.18
C LEU A 108 7.43 -6.27 26.40
N ALA A 109 8.61 -5.66 26.53
CA ALA A 109 9.48 -5.84 27.69
C ALA A 109 8.81 -5.35 29.00
N SER A 110 8.12 -4.22 28.95
CA SER A 110 7.39 -3.68 30.12
C SER A 110 6.24 -4.58 30.57
N ARG A 111 5.55 -5.22 29.62
CA ARG A 111 4.50 -6.20 29.90
C ARG A 111 5.08 -7.38 30.67
N GLN A 112 6.23 -7.90 30.24
CA GLN A 112 6.91 -8.99 30.94
C GLN A 112 7.32 -8.58 32.35
N ALA A 113 7.96 -7.42 32.51
CA ALA A 113 8.37 -6.91 33.82
C ALA A 113 7.19 -6.73 34.80
N LEU A 114 6.02 -6.33 34.30
CA LEU A 114 4.79 -6.24 35.10
C LEU A 114 4.27 -7.62 35.52
N LEU A 115 4.31 -8.62 34.62
CA LEU A 115 3.91 -9.98 34.93
C LEU A 115 4.83 -10.60 35.99
N ASP A 116 6.14 -10.41 35.86
CA ASP A 116 7.14 -10.90 36.82
C ASP A 116 6.92 -10.26 38.20
N ALA A 117 6.69 -8.94 38.25
CA ALA A 117 6.40 -8.23 39.51
C ALA A 117 5.09 -8.72 40.15
N ARG A 118 4.07 -9.04 39.34
CA ARG A 118 2.81 -9.61 39.82
C ARG A 118 3.01 -11.01 40.41
N GLU A 119 3.84 -11.83 39.78
CA GLU A 119 4.18 -13.16 40.27
C GLU A 119 4.94 -13.10 41.59
N GLN A 120 5.98 -12.25 41.68
CA GLN A 120 6.72 -12.00 42.92
C GLN A 120 5.78 -11.57 44.05
N PHE A 121 4.90 -10.59 43.80
CA PHE A 121 3.94 -10.13 44.80
C PHE A 121 2.99 -11.23 45.29
N LYS A 122 2.56 -12.13 44.39
CA LYS A 122 1.70 -13.27 44.73
C LYS A 122 2.42 -14.29 45.60
N ASN A 123 3.70 -14.51 45.35
CA ASN A 123 4.52 -15.51 46.04
C ASN A 123 5.17 -14.99 47.34
N ALA A 124 5.01 -13.70 47.67
CA ALA A 124 5.53 -13.10 48.90
C ALA A 124 5.04 -13.82 50.16
N GLU A 125 5.97 -14.29 50.99
CA GLU A 125 5.68 -15.09 52.18
C GLU A 125 5.48 -14.23 53.43
N THR A 126 6.08 -13.04 53.46
CA THR A 126 6.05 -12.15 54.63
C THR A 126 5.29 -10.85 54.37
N PRO A 127 4.68 -10.24 55.41
CA PRO A 127 4.02 -8.93 55.28
C PRO A 127 4.97 -7.79 54.86
N GLU A 128 6.23 -7.83 55.31
CA GLU A 128 7.25 -6.82 54.98
C GLU A 128 7.66 -6.90 53.50
N GLU A 129 7.92 -8.11 53.01
CA GLU A 129 8.20 -8.38 51.60
C GLU A 129 7.01 -7.97 50.71
N ARG A 130 5.78 -8.31 51.13
CA ARG A 130 4.57 -7.93 50.40
C ARG A 130 4.37 -6.41 50.35
N ALA A 131 4.76 -5.67 51.39
CA ALA A 131 4.70 -4.21 51.39
C ALA A 131 5.70 -3.59 50.40
N GLN A 132 6.92 -4.12 50.31
CA GLN A 132 7.93 -3.67 49.34
C GLN A 132 7.53 -4.00 47.90
N LEU A 133 7.09 -5.24 47.66
CA LEU A 133 6.64 -5.69 46.33
C LEU A 133 5.38 -4.97 45.86
N ARG A 134 4.55 -4.46 46.77
CA ARG A 134 3.39 -3.62 46.41
C ARG A 134 3.83 -2.34 45.70
N HIS A 135 4.84 -1.66 46.22
CA HIS A 135 5.38 -0.45 45.60
C HIS A 135 6.00 -0.78 44.24
N GLN A 136 6.82 -1.83 44.16
CA GLN A 136 7.42 -2.29 42.90
C GLN A 136 6.35 -2.62 41.85
N LEU A 137 5.30 -3.34 42.23
CA LEU A 137 4.18 -3.68 41.34
C LEU A 137 3.47 -2.43 40.82
N GLN A 138 3.25 -1.43 41.67
CA GLN A 138 2.67 -0.15 41.27
C GLN A 138 3.56 0.58 40.25
N THR A 139 4.86 0.69 40.53
CA THR A 139 5.83 1.31 39.61
C THR A 139 5.84 0.60 38.25
N ARG A 140 5.89 -0.74 38.23
CA ARG A 140 5.85 -1.51 36.98
C ARG A 140 4.54 -1.33 36.21
N ALA A 141 3.43 -1.17 36.92
CA ALA A 141 2.13 -0.93 36.29
C ALA A 141 2.08 0.46 35.64
N GLN A 142 2.59 1.49 36.30
CA GLN A 142 2.70 2.84 35.73
C GLN A 142 3.63 2.88 34.51
N GLU A 143 4.82 2.29 34.62
CA GLU A 143 5.78 2.16 33.50
C GLU A 143 5.13 1.47 32.28
N HIS A 144 4.42 0.37 32.52
CA HIS A 144 3.74 -0.36 31.46
C HIS A 144 2.64 0.46 30.79
N LEU A 145 1.82 1.19 31.55
CA LEU A 145 0.78 2.05 31.00
C LEU A 145 1.35 3.19 30.17
N MET A 146 2.42 3.85 30.64
CA MET A 146 3.11 4.90 29.88
C MET A 146 3.63 4.37 28.54
N LEU A 147 4.27 3.20 28.55
CA LEU A 147 4.77 2.57 27.31
C LEU A 147 3.65 2.06 26.41
N THR A 148 2.49 1.71 26.97
CA THR A 148 1.29 1.38 26.20
C THR A 148 0.76 2.60 25.45
N ILE A 149 0.64 3.75 26.12
CA ILE A 149 0.22 5.01 25.50
C ILE A 149 1.19 5.40 24.38
N ASP A 150 2.50 5.35 24.64
CA ASP A 150 3.53 5.65 23.63
C ASP A 150 3.40 4.77 22.39
N GLN A 151 3.17 3.45 22.57
CA GLN A 151 2.98 2.52 21.46
C GLN A 151 1.70 2.84 20.68
N MET A 152 0.62 3.22 21.35
CA MET A 152 -0.64 3.61 20.72
C MET A 152 -0.49 4.87 19.87
N ILE A 153 0.19 5.89 20.39
CA ILE A 153 0.48 7.15 19.68
C ILE A 153 1.32 6.87 18.43
N GLU A 154 2.43 6.13 18.55
CA GLU A 154 3.30 5.84 17.42
C GLU A 154 2.59 5.04 16.33
N ARG A 155 1.68 4.12 16.72
CA ARG A 155 0.83 3.42 15.75
C ARG A 155 -0.10 4.38 15.01
N LEU A 156 -0.70 5.33 15.72
CA LEU A 156 -1.59 6.34 15.13
C LEU A 156 -0.82 7.24 14.17
N GLU A 157 0.37 7.69 14.56
CA GLU A 157 1.26 8.48 13.72
C GLU A 157 1.63 7.77 12.41
N LEU A 158 1.94 6.47 12.46
CA LEU A 158 2.21 5.68 11.26
C LEU A 158 0.99 5.61 10.33
N MET A 159 -0.22 5.53 10.89
CA MET A 159 -1.46 5.50 10.10
C MET A 159 -1.85 6.89 9.59
N GLN A 160 -1.49 7.96 10.28
CA GLN A 160 -1.82 9.33 9.92
C GLN A 160 -1.33 9.65 8.50
N GLU A 161 -0.07 9.35 8.18
CA GLU A 161 0.51 9.59 6.86
C GLU A 161 -0.24 8.84 5.75
N GLN A 162 -0.60 7.58 6.01
CA GLN A 162 -1.36 6.77 5.04
C GLN A 162 -2.78 7.28 4.85
N ILE A 163 -3.38 7.82 5.90
CA ILE A 163 -4.75 8.32 5.90
C ILE A 163 -4.81 9.72 5.29
N GLU A 164 -3.83 10.58 5.55
CA GLU A 164 -3.68 11.89 4.93
C GLU A 164 -3.53 11.75 3.41
N ALA A 165 -2.61 10.89 2.95
CA ALA A 165 -2.46 10.62 1.52
C ALA A 165 -3.73 10.01 0.89
N ALA A 166 -4.44 9.15 1.63
CA ALA A 166 -5.70 8.58 1.17
C ALA A 166 -6.84 9.61 1.13
N GLU A 167 -6.89 10.53 2.08
CA GLU A 167 -7.88 11.61 2.16
C GLU A 167 -7.72 12.58 0.99
N GLU A 168 -6.49 13.00 0.67
CA GLU A 168 -6.18 13.83 -0.50
C GLU A 168 -6.65 13.21 -1.82
N GLN A 169 -6.67 11.89 -1.89
CA GLN A 169 -7.10 11.11 -3.07
C GLN A 169 -8.60 10.75 -3.02
N GLY A 170 -9.33 11.17 -1.99
CA GLY A 170 -10.75 10.84 -1.80
C GLY A 170 -11.00 9.36 -1.41
N TYR A 171 -9.98 8.67 -0.94
CA TYR A 171 -10.00 7.25 -0.54
C TYR A 171 -10.23 7.04 0.96
N ALA A 172 -10.13 8.10 1.76
CA ALA A 172 -10.54 8.14 3.16
C ALA A 172 -11.58 9.25 3.37
N PRO A 173 -12.40 9.17 4.44
CA PRO A 173 -13.33 10.24 4.78
C PRO A 173 -12.63 11.56 5.08
N ASP A 174 -13.25 12.68 4.69
CA ASP A 174 -12.79 14.02 5.05
C ASP A 174 -12.68 14.19 6.57
N GLY A 175 -11.59 14.80 7.04
CA GLY A 175 -11.24 14.99 8.44
C GLY A 175 -10.69 13.74 9.14
N ALA A 176 -10.44 12.63 8.43
CA ALA A 176 -9.90 11.41 9.04
C ALA A 176 -8.50 11.63 9.62
N SER A 177 -7.63 12.33 8.90
CA SER A 177 -6.28 12.71 9.37
C SER A 177 -6.34 13.59 10.62
N GLU A 178 -7.17 14.64 10.62
CA GLU A 178 -7.39 15.53 11.77
C GLU A 178 -7.93 14.78 13.00
N ASN A 179 -8.81 13.80 12.80
CA ASN A 179 -9.34 12.96 13.87
C ASN A 179 -8.23 12.12 14.53
N ILE A 180 -7.28 11.59 13.74
CA ILE A 180 -6.13 10.85 14.27
C ILE A 180 -5.25 11.76 15.13
N GLU A 181 -4.99 12.98 14.65
CA GLU A 181 -4.19 13.96 15.39
C GLU A 181 -4.87 14.32 16.73
N ARG A 182 -6.19 14.48 16.74
CA ARG A 182 -6.97 14.65 17.97
C ARG A 182 -6.88 13.45 18.92
N TYR A 183 -6.82 12.22 18.39
CA TYR A 183 -6.65 11.02 19.21
C TYR A 183 -5.25 10.91 19.81
N ILE A 184 -4.22 11.31 19.06
CA ILE A 184 -2.85 11.40 19.57
C ILE A 184 -2.83 12.37 20.77
N LEU A 185 -3.36 13.59 20.60
CA LEU A 185 -3.42 14.58 21.67
C LEU A 185 -4.20 14.09 22.90
N ARG A 186 -5.30 13.35 22.68
CA ARG A 186 -6.08 12.78 23.78
C ARG A 186 -5.28 11.74 24.57
N LEU A 187 -4.57 10.84 23.89
CA LEU A 187 -3.72 9.83 24.53
C LEU A 187 -2.53 10.48 25.25
N GLU A 188 -1.93 11.52 24.68
CA GLU A 188 -0.89 12.31 25.35
C GLU A 188 -1.41 12.96 26.62
N GLY A 189 -2.64 13.49 26.58
CA GLY A 189 -3.33 14.09 27.72
C GLY A 189 -3.63 13.12 28.87
N GLU A 190 -3.62 11.80 28.64
CA GLU A 190 -3.82 10.77 29.67
C GLU A 190 -2.52 10.41 30.42
N LYS A 191 -1.33 10.77 29.89
CA LYS A 191 -0.04 10.49 30.54
C LYS A 191 0.10 11.09 31.95
N PRO A 192 -0.29 12.35 32.21
CA PRO A 192 -0.18 12.93 33.54
C PRO A 192 -1.00 12.18 34.61
N GLU A 193 -2.14 11.58 34.25
CA GLU A 193 -2.95 10.76 35.18
C GLU A 193 -2.21 9.48 35.59
N VAL A 194 -1.42 8.90 34.67
CA VAL A 194 -0.60 7.71 34.97
C VAL A 194 0.60 8.08 35.85
N GLU A 195 1.28 9.18 35.52
CA GLU A 195 2.46 9.66 36.27
C GLU A 195 2.12 10.07 37.70
N SER A 196 0.97 10.72 37.90
CA SER A 196 0.53 11.21 39.22
C SER A 196 -0.24 10.16 40.05
N ALA A 197 -0.40 8.94 39.56
CA ALA A 197 -1.14 7.90 40.29
C ALA A 197 -0.41 7.45 41.58
N GLU A 198 -0.97 7.82 42.74
CA GLU A 198 -0.36 7.54 44.05
C GLU A 198 -0.80 6.20 44.63
N THR A 199 -1.96 5.68 44.22
CA THR A 199 -2.50 4.43 44.73
C THR A 199 -2.73 3.40 43.63
N PRO A 200 -2.80 2.09 43.97
CA PRO A 200 -3.19 1.06 43.00
C PRO A 200 -4.57 1.30 42.38
N ALA A 201 -5.49 1.95 43.09
CA ALA A 201 -6.81 2.29 42.57
C ALA A 201 -6.71 3.36 41.45
N ASP A 202 -5.82 4.34 41.62
CA ASP A 202 -5.56 5.40 40.62
C ASP A 202 -4.97 4.79 39.35
N VAL A 203 -4.00 3.89 39.48
CA VAL A 203 -3.40 3.18 38.34
C VAL A 203 -4.46 2.36 37.58
N VAL A 204 -5.34 1.66 38.29
CA VAL A 204 -6.45 0.90 37.66
C VAL A 204 -7.46 1.83 36.99
N SER A 205 -7.73 2.99 37.58
CA SER A 205 -8.62 4.00 37.01
C SER A 205 -8.06 4.55 35.70
N ALA A 206 -6.78 4.95 35.70
CA ALA A 206 -6.07 5.42 34.50
C ALA A 206 -6.04 4.35 33.41
N ALA A 207 -5.73 3.09 33.76
CA ALA A 207 -5.76 1.97 32.83
C ALA A 207 -7.15 1.76 32.19
N ARG A 208 -8.24 1.96 32.96
CA ARG A 208 -9.61 1.86 32.45
C ARG A 208 -9.92 3.02 31.50
N ASN A 209 -9.49 4.24 31.82
CA ASN A 209 -9.67 5.41 30.96
C ASN A 209 -9.00 5.19 29.60
N ILE A 210 -7.71 4.85 29.61
CA ILE A 210 -6.91 4.55 28.41
C ILE A 210 -7.57 3.46 27.57
N ARG A 211 -8.03 2.38 28.20
CA ARG A 211 -8.73 1.29 27.49
C ARG A 211 -10.00 1.77 26.79
N ASN A 212 -10.78 2.61 27.45
CA ASN A 212 -12.03 3.13 26.89
C ASN A 212 -11.76 4.10 25.74
N THR A 213 -10.78 5.00 25.91
CA THR A 213 -10.29 5.89 24.84
C THR A 213 -9.83 5.06 23.64
N TRP A 214 -8.93 4.09 23.84
CA TRP A 214 -8.43 3.23 22.78
C TRP A 214 -9.52 2.42 22.07
N LYS A 215 -10.54 1.95 22.80
CA LYS A 215 -11.68 1.24 22.21
C LYS A 215 -12.42 2.12 21.19
N GLY A 216 -12.63 3.40 21.50
CA GLY A 216 -13.23 4.37 20.58
C GLY A 216 -12.35 4.62 19.35
N ILE A 217 -11.07 4.90 19.59
CA ILE A 217 -10.08 5.10 18.52
C ILE A 217 -10.05 3.90 17.57
N HIS A 218 -10.07 2.68 18.12
CA HIS A 218 -9.97 1.45 17.33
C HIS A 218 -11.16 1.25 16.38
N VAL A 219 -12.36 1.69 16.76
CA VAL A 219 -13.55 1.63 15.90
C VAL A 219 -13.37 2.55 14.69
N GLU A 220 -12.89 3.78 14.90
CA GLU A 220 -12.68 4.74 13.82
C GLU A 220 -11.52 4.36 12.90
N ILE A 221 -10.37 3.92 13.45
CA ILE A 221 -9.26 3.39 12.64
C ILE A 221 -9.76 2.26 11.73
N ARG A 222 -10.58 1.36 12.27
CA ARG A 222 -11.13 0.25 11.50
C ARG A 222 -12.01 0.76 10.36
N ARG A 223 -12.84 1.78 10.62
CA ARG A 223 -13.66 2.42 9.59
C ARG A 223 -12.80 3.01 8.48
N TYR A 224 -11.79 3.82 8.82
CA TYR A 224 -10.87 4.40 7.82
C TYR A 224 -10.16 3.33 6.99
N THR A 225 -9.69 2.27 7.64
CA THR A 225 -9.06 1.12 6.97
C THR A 225 -10.01 0.47 5.96
N LEU A 226 -11.29 0.32 6.31
CA LEU A 226 -12.29 -0.24 5.39
C LEU A 226 -12.53 0.68 4.18
N HIS A 227 -12.63 2.00 4.38
CA HIS A 227 -12.74 2.96 3.28
C HIS A 227 -11.55 2.84 2.31
N MET A 228 -10.33 2.84 2.84
CA MET A 228 -9.11 2.70 2.03
C MET A 228 -9.07 1.38 1.26
N ILE A 229 -9.50 0.26 1.87
CA ILE A 229 -9.56 -1.03 1.17
C ILE A 229 -10.59 -1.01 0.05
N VAL A 230 -11.77 -0.47 0.29
CA VAL A 230 -12.82 -0.36 -0.74
C VAL A 230 -12.35 0.52 -1.89
N ALA A 231 -11.73 1.66 -1.61
CA ALA A 231 -11.15 2.52 -2.63
C ALA A 231 -10.10 1.79 -3.50
N ARG A 232 -9.21 1.01 -2.88
CA ARG A 232 -8.21 0.21 -3.61
C ARG A 232 -8.84 -0.84 -4.53
N ILE A 233 -9.95 -1.46 -4.13
CA ILE A 233 -10.66 -2.41 -4.99
C ILE A 233 -11.20 -1.70 -6.24
N GLY A 234 -11.78 -0.50 -6.08
CA GLY A 234 -12.23 0.32 -7.21
C GLY A 234 -11.08 0.66 -8.16
N HIS A 235 -9.97 1.17 -7.62
CA HIS A 235 -8.78 1.50 -8.41
C HIS A 235 -8.19 0.30 -9.16
N PHE A 236 -8.21 -0.89 -8.54
CA PHE A 236 -7.81 -2.11 -9.22
C PHE A 236 -8.72 -2.40 -10.41
N ALA A 237 -10.05 -2.31 -10.24
CA ALA A 237 -10.99 -2.58 -11.31
C ALA A 237 -10.78 -1.62 -12.49
N ASP A 238 -10.62 -0.32 -12.22
CA ASP A 238 -10.37 0.70 -13.24
C ASP A 238 -9.04 0.48 -13.98
N LYS A 239 -7.97 0.13 -13.25
CA LYS A 239 -6.67 -0.22 -13.88
C LYS A 239 -6.76 -1.51 -14.70
N ALA A 240 -7.56 -2.47 -14.26
CA ALA A 240 -7.70 -3.76 -14.92
C ALA A 240 -8.42 -3.65 -16.27
N ASP A 241 -9.38 -2.72 -16.44
CA ASP A 241 -9.98 -2.41 -17.75
C ASP A 241 -8.91 -1.98 -18.77
N GLY A 242 -7.98 -1.12 -18.34
CA GLY A 242 -6.88 -0.67 -19.18
C GLY A 242 -5.93 -1.82 -19.60
N VAL A 243 -5.81 -2.85 -18.76
CA VAL A 243 -5.06 -4.08 -19.09
C VAL A 243 -5.86 -4.96 -20.05
N SER A 244 -7.16 -5.10 -19.84
CA SER A 244 -8.04 -5.89 -20.70
C SER A 244 -8.01 -5.38 -22.14
N HIS A 245 -8.31 -4.09 -22.35
CA HIS A 245 -8.29 -3.48 -23.69
C HIS A 245 -6.97 -3.68 -24.43
N ARG A 246 -5.87 -3.61 -23.68
CA ARG A 246 -4.52 -3.84 -24.18
C ARG A 246 -4.29 -5.29 -24.60
N LEU A 247 -4.77 -6.25 -23.82
CA LEU A 247 -4.71 -7.67 -24.17
C LEU A 247 -5.56 -7.95 -25.41
N GLU A 248 -6.75 -7.36 -25.51
CA GLU A 248 -7.59 -7.47 -26.72
C GLU A 248 -6.84 -6.96 -27.96
N GLU A 249 -6.19 -5.80 -27.86
CA GLU A 249 -5.39 -5.25 -28.97
C GLU A 249 -4.28 -6.20 -29.41
N LYS A 250 -3.58 -6.83 -28.45
CA LYS A 250 -2.51 -7.77 -28.76
C LYS A 250 -3.03 -9.07 -29.36
N ILE A 251 -4.15 -9.57 -28.86
CA ILE A 251 -4.82 -10.76 -29.41
C ILE A 251 -5.23 -10.51 -30.87
N ARG A 252 -5.85 -9.35 -31.16
CA ARG A 252 -6.21 -8.95 -32.53
C ARG A 252 -5.01 -8.83 -33.47
N GLU A 253 -3.85 -8.41 -32.96
CA GLU A 253 -2.60 -8.37 -33.74
C GLU A 253 -2.14 -9.78 -34.11
N LEU A 254 -2.10 -10.70 -33.14
CA LEU A 254 -1.73 -12.11 -33.36
C LEU A 254 -2.68 -12.81 -34.35
N GLU A 255 -3.99 -12.53 -34.28
CA GLU A 255 -4.97 -13.01 -35.28
C GLU A 255 -4.66 -12.51 -36.68
N GLY A 256 -4.29 -11.23 -36.80
CA GLY A 256 -3.86 -10.63 -38.06
C GLY A 256 -2.61 -11.30 -38.65
N GLU A 257 -1.75 -11.83 -37.79
CA GLU A 257 -0.56 -12.62 -38.15
C GLU A 257 -0.89 -14.10 -38.46
N GLY A 258 -2.17 -14.51 -38.32
CA GLY A 258 -2.64 -15.86 -38.59
C GLY A 258 -2.38 -16.86 -37.45
N VAL A 259 -2.08 -16.36 -36.25
CA VAL A 259 -1.95 -17.17 -35.03
C VAL A 259 -3.34 -17.56 -34.52
N ASP A 260 -3.49 -18.81 -34.07
CA ASP A 260 -4.70 -19.24 -33.36
C ASP A 260 -4.70 -18.68 -31.94
N THR A 261 -5.60 -17.72 -31.68
CA THR A 261 -5.73 -17.00 -30.42
C THR A 261 -6.89 -17.47 -29.55
N THR A 262 -7.62 -18.52 -29.95
CA THR A 262 -8.85 -19.00 -29.27
C THR A 262 -8.66 -19.16 -27.75
N SER A 263 -7.48 -19.66 -27.36
CA SER A 263 -7.10 -19.90 -25.96
C SER A 263 -6.79 -18.60 -25.18
N LEU A 264 -6.25 -17.57 -25.84
CA LEU A 264 -6.02 -16.25 -25.27
C LEU A 264 -7.33 -15.47 -25.14
N GLU A 265 -8.20 -15.50 -26.15
CA GLU A 265 -9.53 -14.89 -26.12
C GLU A 265 -10.35 -15.42 -24.93
N THR A 266 -10.41 -16.75 -24.78
CA THR A 266 -11.15 -17.39 -23.68
C THR A 266 -10.62 -16.95 -22.31
N LYS A 267 -9.30 -16.84 -22.14
CA LYS A 267 -8.73 -16.38 -20.87
C LYS A 267 -8.98 -14.89 -20.63
N LEU A 268 -9.04 -14.09 -21.69
CA LEU A 268 -9.36 -12.67 -21.56
C LEU A 268 -10.81 -12.49 -21.11
N ASP A 269 -11.76 -13.23 -21.69
CA ASP A 269 -13.15 -13.26 -21.22
C ASP A 269 -13.23 -13.66 -19.74
N ASP A 270 -12.52 -14.74 -19.34
CA ASP A 270 -12.47 -15.18 -17.94
C ASP A 270 -11.87 -14.10 -17.01
N PHE A 271 -10.88 -13.33 -17.49
CA PHE A 271 -10.26 -12.24 -16.74
C PHE A 271 -11.25 -11.08 -16.54
N ASP A 272 -11.96 -10.68 -17.59
CA ASP A 272 -12.97 -9.62 -17.56
C ASP A 272 -14.13 -9.98 -16.62
N ASP A 273 -14.59 -11.24 -16.66
CA ASP A 273 -15.58 -11.76 -15.72
C ASP A 273 -15.13 -11.61 -14.25
N LYS A 274 -13.82 -11.74 -13.96
CA LYS A 274 -13.29 -11.53 -12.60
C LYS A 274 -13.16 -10.05 -12.26
N ILE A 275 -12.86 -9.19 -13.22
CA ILE A 275 -12.89 -7.73 -13.02
C ILE A 275 -14.31 -7.29 -12.68
N ASP A 276 -15.31 -7.74 -13.43
CA ASP A 276 -16.71 -7.40 -13.18
C ASP A 276 -17.20 -7.94 -11.84
N CYS A 277 -16.79 -9.15 -11.45
CA CYS A 277 -17.03 -9.63 -10.09
C CYS A 277 -16.44 -8.69 -9.03
N ALA A 278 -15.20 -8.22 -9.21
CA ALA A 278 -14.56 -7.29 -8.28
C ALA A 278 -15.31 -5.96 -8.23
N ARG A 279 -15.76 -5.44 -9.38
CA ARG A 279 -16.56 -4.20 -9.50
C ARG A 279 -17.91 -4.31 -8.80
N VAL A 280 -18.64 -5.41 -8.98
CA VAL A 280 -19.91 -5.65 -8.26
C VAL A 280 -19.68 -5.63 -6.76
N ASN A 281 -18.63 -6.30 -6.27
CA ASN A 281 -18.36 -6.33 -4.83
C ASN A 281 -17.76 -5.01 -4.31
N TYR A 282 -17.11 -4.20 -5.13
CA TYR A 282 -16.73 -2.83 -4.80
C TYR A 282 -17.97 -1.98 -4.51
N VAL A 283 -18.98 -2.00 -5.39
CA VAL A 283 -20.25 -1.27 -5.20
C VAL A 283 -20.94 -1.72 -3.91
N LEU A 284 -21.09 -3.04 -3.71
CA LEU A 284 -21.68 -3.59 -2.49
C LEU A 284 -20.92 -3.15 -1.22
N ALA A 285 -19.59 -3.12 -1.26
CA ALA A 285 -18.79 -2.70 -0.12
C ALA A 285 -18.90 -1.19 0.13
N LYS A 286 -18.99 -0.39 -0.93
CA LYS A 286 -19.17 1.07 -0.86
C LYS A 286 -20.53 1.45 -0.29
N ASP A 287 -21.59 0.76 -0.71
CA ASP A 287 -22.95 1.00 -0.20
C ASP A 287 -23.04 0.61 1.28
N ALA A 288 -22.52 -0.57 1.65
CA ALA A 288 -22.52 -1.03 3.04
C ALA A 288 -21.68 -0.13 3.99
N LEU A 289 -20.68 0.61 3.47
CA LEU A 289 -19.96 1.62 4.26
C LEU A 289 -20.84 2.81 4.64
N GLY A 290 -21.82 3.15 3.79
CA GLY A 290 -22.81 4.21 4.06
C GLY A 290 -23.88 3.78 5.07
N ASP A 291 -24.33 2.52 4.97
CA ASP A 291 -25.41 1.97 5.81
C ASP A 291 -24.93 1.56 7.22
N GLY A 292 -23.61 1.45 7.42
CA GLY A 292 -23.00 1.18 8.72
C GLY A 292 -23.00 -0.29 9.13
N ASP A 293 -23.25 -1.24 8.22
CA ASP A 293 -23.12 -2.70 8.49
C ASP A 293 -21.67 -3.18 8.24
N PRO A 294 -20.87 -3.41 9.29
CA PRO A 294 -19.47 -3.75 9.11
C PRO A 294 -19.23 -5.20 8.66
N GLU A 295 -20.22 -6.09 8.78
CA GLU A 295 -20.11 -7.47 8.29
C GLU A 295 -20.37 -7.55 6.80
N ASP A 296 -21.33 -6.79 6.29
CA ASP A 296 -21.60 -6.72 4.86
C ASP A 296 -20.43 -6.11 4.09
N VAL A 297 -19.81 -5.04 4.62
CA VAL A 297 -18.56 -4.49 4.07
C VAL A 297 -17.49 -5.57 4.01
N ARG A 298 -17.26 -6.33 5.09
CA ARG A 298 -16.23 -7.38 5.13
C ARG A 298 -16.51 -8.51 4.16
N LYS A 299 -17.77 -8.93 4.03
CA LYS A 299 -18.18 -9.99 3.12
C LYS A 299 -17.95 -9.57 1.67
N ALA A 300 -18.34 -8.35 1.30
CA ALA A 300 -18.11 -7.80 -0.03
C ALA A 300 -16.61 -7.66 -0.32
N VAL A 301 -15.83 -7.08 0.60
CA VAL A 301 -14.37 -6.96 0.48
C VAL A 301 -13.68 -8.32 0.31
N ARG A 302 -14.10 -9.36 1.05
CA ARG A 302 -13.54 -10.72 0.90
C ARG A 302 -13.78 -11.26 -0.51
N LYS A 303 -15.03 -11.19 -0.99
CA LYS A 303 -15.40 -11.64 -2.34
C LYS A 303 -14.68 -10.87 -3.43
N ALA A 304 -14.58 -9.55 -3.31
CA ALA A 304 -13.80 -8.73 -4.23
C ALA A 304 -12.35 -9.21 -4.30
N ASN A 305 -11.70 -9.42 -3.14
CA ASN A 305 -10.33 -9.92 -3.09
C ASN A 305 -10.18 -11.32 -3.72
N ASP A 306 -11.15 -12.21 -3.56
CA ASP A 306 -11.12 -13.52 -4.21
C ASP A 306 -11.19 -13.41 -5.73
N CYS A 307 -12.03 -12.49 -6.24
CA CYS A 307 -12.12 -12.19 -7.66
C CYS A 307 -10.83 -11.53 -8.19
N ILE A 308 -10.25 -10.56 -7.47
CA ILE A 308 -8.94 -9.96 -7.80
C ILE A 308 -7.84 -11.02 -7.86
N ARG A 309 -7.79 -11.95 -6.90
CA ARG A 309 -6.80 -13.04 -6.91
C ARG A 309 -7.00 -13.97 -8.09
N ALA A 310 -8.25 -14.27 -8.46
CA ALA A 310 -8.55 -15.07 -9.64
C ALA A 310 -8.15 -14.36 -10.94
N ALA A 311 -8.51 -13.08 -11.08
CA ALA A 311 -8.11 -12.23 -12.21
C ALA A 311 -6.59 -12.23 -12.38
N ASN A 312 -5.84 -11.99 -11.30
CA ASN A 312 -4.38 -11.98 -11.33
C ASN A 312 -3.76 -13.35 -11.65
N ARG A 313 -4.44 -14.47 -11.38
CA ARG A 313 -3.98 -15.81 -11.81
C ARG A 313 -4.16 -15.96 -13.32
N ILE A 314 -5.34 -15.64 -13.83
CA ILE A 314 -5.66 -15.72 -15.27
C ILE A 314 -4.71 -14.81 -16.05
N LEU A 315 -4.50 -13.59 -15.57
CA LEU A 315 -3.58 -12.63 -16.18
C LEU A 315 -2.16 -13.20 -16.31
N LYS A 316 -1.66 -13.92 -15.29
CA LYS A 316 -0.35 -14.59 -15.36
C LYS A 316 -0.32 -15.69 -16.41
N GLU A 317 -1.42 -16.42 -16.58
CA GLU A 317 -1.53 -17.47 -17.59
C GLU A 317 -1.56 -16.88 -19.00
N ILE A 318 -2.32 -15.79 -19.22
CA ILE A 318 -2.29 -15.02 -20.48
C ILE A 318 -0.86 -14.59 -20.81
N PHE A 319 -0.15 -13.96 -19.87
CA PHE A 319 1.23 -13.54 -20.11
C PHE A 319 2.19 -14.70 -20.36
N LYS A 320 1.96 -15.85 -19.73
CA LYS A 320 2.78 -17.04 -19.97
C LYS A 320 2.59 -17.54 -21.40
N GLU A 321 1.36 -17.56 -21.89
CA GLU A 321 1.03 -17.98 -23.26
C GLU A 321 1.49 -16.96 -24.30
N LEU A 322 1.31 -15.65 -24.04
CA LEU A 322 1.86 -14.60 -24.91
C LEU A 322 3.38 -14.71 -25.09
N ARG A 323 4.12 -15.20 -24.08
CA ARG A 323 5.57 -15.44 -24.20
C ARG A 323 5.91 -16.53 -25.20
N GLU A 324 5.02 -17.49 -25.45
CA GLU A 324 5.24 -18.57 -26.42
C GLU A 324 5.21 -18.03 -27.86
N TYR A 325 4.44 -16.97 -28.09
CA TYR A 325 4.40 -16.23 -29.35
C TYR A 325 5.49 -15.14 -29.44
N GLN A 326 6.07 -14.75 -28.31
CA GLN A 326 7.20 -13.83 -28.22
C GLN A 326 8.52 -14.60 -28.14
N ALA A 327 8.83 -15.40 -29.17
CA ALA A 327 10.22 -15.79 -29.39
C ALA A 327 11.03 -14.49 -29.58
N GLY A 328 11.90 -14.14 -28.64
CA GLY A 328 12.60 -12.85 -28.65
C GLY A 328 12.83 -12.20 -27.29
N ALA A 329 12.13 -12.66 -26.25
CA ALA A 329 12.39 -12.22 -24.88
C ALA A 329 13.67 -12.86 -24.34
N VAL A 330 14.69 -12.05 -24.07
CA VAL A 330 15.89 -12.50 -23.37
C VAL A 330 15.71 -12.25 -21.88
N VAL A 331 15.76 -13.32 -21.08
CA VAL A 331 15.70 -13.24 -19.61
C VAL A 331 17.07 -13.59 -19.06
N LEU A 332 17.63 -12.67 -18.27
CA LEU A 332 18.93 -12.79 -17.65
C LEU A 332 18.76 -12.71 -16.14
N ASP A 333 19.44 -13.58 -15.40
CA ASP A 333 19.41 -13.67 -13.94
C ASP A 333 20.84 -13.88 -13.44
N GLY A 334 21.31 -13.05 -12.51
CA GLY A 334 22.64 -13.22 -11.92
C GLY A 334 23.28 -11.94 -11.38
N THR A 335 24.58 -12.03 -11.16
CA THR A 335 25.47 -10.90 -10.82
C THR A 335 26.37 -10.62 -12.02
N GLY A 336 26.76 -9.37 -12.26
CA GLY A 336 27.71 -9.00 -13.31
C GLY A 336 27.37 -7.67 -13.98
N THR A 337 27.91 -7.49 -15.18
CA THR A 337 27.64 -6.33 -16.03
C THR A 337 26.81 -6.75 -17.25
N LEU A 338 25.70 -6.07 -17.51
CA LEU A 338 24.89 -6.20 -18.72
C LEU A 338 25.02 -4.92 -19.55
N THR A 339 25.50 -5.02 -20.78
CA THR A 339 25.39 -3.97 -21.79
C THR A 339 24.37 -4.38 -22.84
N ALA A 340 23.56 -3.44 -23.28
CA ALA A 340 22.42 -3.76 -24.14
C ALA A 340 22.04 -2.55 -25.00
N GLU A 341 22.03 -2.75 -26.32
CA GLU A 341 21.70 -1.71 -27.32
C GLU A 341 20.52 -2.16 -28.18
N GLY A 342 19.52 -1.30 -28.38
CA GLY A 342 18.42 -1.63 -29.29
C GLY A 342 17.17 -0.75 -29.20
N SER A 343 16.06 -1.30 -29.66
CA SER A 343 14.72 -0.71 -29.57
C SER A 343 13.79 -1.75 -29.00
N GLY A 344 12.93 -1.37 -28.05
CA GLY A 344 12.31 -2.39 -27.24
C GLY A 344 11.75 -1.92 -25.91
N THR A 345 11.64 -2.90 -25.03
CA THR A 345 11.54 -2.76 -23.59
C THR A 345 12.74 -3.43 -22.94
N ALA A 346 13.42 -2.71 -22.06
CA ALA A 346 14.32 -3.31 -21.09
C ALA A 346 13.75 -3.11 -19.69
N LEU A 347 13.62 -4.22 -18.96
CA LEU A 347 13.26 -4.20 -17.56
C LEU A 347 14.38 -4.79 -16.74
N VAL A 348 14.79 -4.07 -15.71
CA VAL A 348 15.86 -4.50 -14.81
C VAL A 348 15.40 -4.34 -13.38
N ARG A 349 15.62 -5.38 -12.58
CA ARG A 349 15.31 -5.38 -11.16
C ARG A 349 16.48 -5.90 -10.36
N GLY A 350 16.87 -5.21 -9.31
CA GLY A 350 17.82 -5.72 -8.33
C GLY A 350 18.58 -4.63 -7.59
N ASP A 351 19.75 -5.02 -7.08
CA ASP A 351 20.72 -4.12 -6.48
C ASP A 351 21.68 -3.71 -7.58
N ILE A 352 21.48 -2.51 -8.14
CA ILE A 352 22.05 -2.14 -9.44
C ILE A 352 22.59 -0.71 -9.45
N GLU A 353 23.62 -0.52 -10.26
CA GLU A 353 24.03 0.75 -10.85
C GLU A 353 23.77 0.68 -12.35
N MET A 354 22.96 1.59 -12.88
CA MET A 354 22.52 1.61 -14.26
C MET A 354 22.85 2.95 -14.91
N LEU A 355 23.48 2.88 -16.08
CA LEU A 355 23.55 3.96 -17.06
C LEU A 355 22.59 3.62 -18.20
N LEU A 356 21.78 4.58 -18.61
CA LEU A 356 20.77 4.42 -19.64
C LEU A 356 20.77 5.66 -20.52
N ALA A 357 20.77 5.49 -21.83
CA ALA A 357 20.44 6.51 -22.81
C ALA A 357 19.30 5.99 -23.70
N ALA A 358 18.43 6.89 -24.16
CA ALA A 358 17.42 6.57 -25.17
C ALA A 358 17.07 7.81 -26.00
N ASP A 359 16.88 7.63 -27.31
CA ASP A 359 16.50 8.71 -28.24
C ASP A 359 15.02 9.09 -28.13
N ALA A 360 14.16 8.14 -27.73
CA ALA A 360 12.74 8.38 -27.52
C ALA A 360 12.10 7.23 -26.75
N GLY A 361 11.38 7.52 -25.67
CA GLY A 361 10.72 6.48 -24.91
C GLY A 361 9.90 6.92 -23.71
N SER A 362 9.65 5.97 -22.82
CA SER A 362 9.12 6.17 -21.50
C SER A 362 9.97 5.40 -20.50
N LEU A 363 10.51 6.11 -19.52
CA LEU A 363 11.29 5.55 -18.42
C LEU A 363 10.41 5.52 -17.16
N SER A 364 10.37 4.39 -16.47
CA SER A 364 9.71 4.22 -15.19
C SER A 364 10.70 3.64 -14.20
N VAL A 365 10.82 4.24 -13.02
CA VAL A 365 11.69 3.77 -11.96
C VAL A 365 10.91 3.67 -10.66
N CYS A 366 10.92 2.50 -10.03
CA CYS A 366 10.28 2.25 -8.75
C CYS A 366 11.35 1.87 -7.72
N ASP A 367 11.39 2.61 -6.61
CA ASP A 367 12.27 2.33 -5.48
C ASP A 367 11.53 1.52 -4.42
N ARG A 368 12.08 0.37 -4.03
CA ARG A 368 11.58 -0.44 -2.91
C ARG A 368 12.56 -0.53 -1.75
N GLY A 369 13.85 -0.34 -2.01
CA GLY A 369 14.89 -0.30 -0.99
C GLY A 369 14.88 1.01 -0.19
N GLY A 370 14.35 2.09 -0.77
CA GLY A 370 14.30 3.42 -0.16
C GLY A 370 15.64 4.16 -0.21
N ASP A 371 16.59 3.69 -1.02
CA ASP A 371 17.92 4.24 -1.18
C ASP A 371 18.25 4.61 -2.63
N MET A 372 17.23 4.68 -3.50
CA MET A 372 17.43 5.01 -4.92
C MET A 372 17.92 6.45 -5.10
N VAL A 373 18.96 6.60 -5.92
CA VAL A 373 19.41 7.86 -6.50
C VAL A 373 19.19 7.80 -8.01
N ILE A 374 18.48 8.79 -8.56
CA ILE A 374 18.26 8.94 -10.00
C ILE A 374 18.71 10.32 -10.45
N ASN A 375 19.54 10.36 -11.50
CA ASN A 375 19.93 11.58 -12.20
C ASN A 375 19.50 11.46 -13.64
N ILE A 376 18.81 12.46 -14.18
CA ILE A 376 18.33 12.47 -15.56
C ILE A 376 18.78 13.76 -16.25
N THR A 377 19.26 13.61 -17.47
CA THR A 377 19.61 14.71 -18.38
C THR A 377 18.94 14.46 -19.72
N GLY A 378 17.90 15.23 -20.05
CA GLY A 378 17.13 15.03 -21.27
C GLY A 378 15.78 15.73 -21.26
N ASP A 379 15.01 15.52 -22.32
CA ASP A 379 13.63 15.97 -22.46
C ASP A 379 12.65 14.88 -21.97
N GLY A 380 11.49 15.31 -21.48
CA GLY A 380 10.43 14.42 -21.01
C GLY A 380 9.53 15.05 -19.95
N THR A 381 8.31 14.54 -19.82
CA THR A 381 7.39 14.95 -18.76
C THR A 381 7.51 14.00 -17.58
N ARG A 382 7.92 14.53 -16.42
CA ARG A 382 8.03 13.79 -15.16
C ARG A 382 6.68 13.77 -14.45
N SER A 383 6.25 12.59 -14.03
CA SER A 383 5.12 12.38 -13.12
C SER A 383 5.53 11.42 -12.00
N GLU A 384 4.98 11.61 -10.81
CA GLU A 384 5.19 10.73 -9.66
C GLU A 384 3.85 10.11 -9.24
N GLU A 385 3.83 8.79 -9.05
CA GLU A 385 2.69 8.06 -8.49
C GLU A 385 3.22 7.16 -7.37
N GLY A 386 3.15 7.64 -6.11
CA GLY A 386 3.68 6.93 -4.95
C GLY A 386 5.20 6.77 -5.00
N ALA A 387 5.69 5.52 -4.96
CA ALA A 387 7.13 5.19 -5.01
C ALA A 387 7.68 5.04 -6.44
N THR A 388 6.87 5.34 -7.46
CA THR A 388 7.25 5.24 -8.87
C THR A 388 7.38 6.61 -9.51
N VAL A 389 8.51 6.86 -10.15
CA VAL A 389 8.77 8.04 -10.99
C VAL A 389 8.67 7.62 -12.44
N VAL A 390 7.84 8.30 -13.22
CA VAL A 390 7.63 8.04 -14.65
C VAL A 390 8.03 9.27 -15.46
N TYR A 391 8.78 9.05 -16.53
CA TYR A 391 9.17 10.04 -17.52
C TYR A 391 8.56 9.63 -18.86
N THR A 392 7.58 10.38 -19.35
CA THR A 392 6.94 10.15 -20.64
C THR A 392 7.55 11.04 -21.71
N GLY A 393 7.88 10.49 -22.88
CA GLY A 393 8.58 11.21 -23.95
C GLY A 393 10.05 11.47 -23.60
N PHE A 394 10.67 10.50 -22.91
CA PHE A 394 12.06 10.53 -22.49
C PHE A 394 13.00 10.49 -23.70
N ASP A 395 13.88 11.48 -23.81
CA ASP A 395 14.95 11.60 -24.80
C ASP A 395 16.18 12.15 -24.08
N GLY A 396 17.18 11.31 -23.81
CA GLY A 396 18.39 11.66 -23.07
C GLY A 396 18.94 10.53 -22.22
N ASP A 397 19.72 10.90 -21.20
CA ASP A 397 20.46 9.99 -20.32
C ASP A 397 19.86 9.92 -18.91
N ALA A 398 20.01 8.76 -18.29
CA ALA A 398 19.64 8.50 -16.91
C ALA A 398 20.73 7.67 -16.22
N THR A 399 21.04 8.03 -14.97
CA THR A 399 21.81 7.21 -14.05
C THR A 399 20.93 6.82 -12.89
N VAL A 400 20.82 5.52 -12.60
CA VAL A 400 20.01 4.98 -11.49
C VAL A 400 20.89 4.08 -10.62
N THR A 401 20.90 4.33 -9.32
CA THR A 401 21.62 3.50 -8.34
C THR A 401 20.70 3.21 -7.17
N GLY A 402 20.66 1.97 -6.67
CA GLY A 402 19.94 1.64 -5.43
C GLY A 402 19.73 0.13 -5.22
N SER A 403 19.07 -0.22 -4.12
CA SER A 403 18.71 -1.59 -3.75
C SER A 403 17.23 -1.91 -4.00
N ASP A 404 16.94 -3.15 -4.44
CA ASP A 404 15.61 -3.61 -4.93
C ASP A 404 14.90 -2.58 -5.83
N VAL A 405 15.65 -1.93 -6.72
CA VAL A 405 15.11 -0.95 -7.67
C VAL A 405 14.55 -1.69 -8.88
N ILE A 406 13.44 -1.21 -9.41
CA ILE A 406 12.87 -1.68 -10.67
C ILE A 406 12.92 -0.54 -11.68
N VAL A 407 13.74 -0.72 -12.71
CA VAL A 407 13.84 0.20 -13.84
C VAL A 407 13.16 -0.43 -15.04
N THR A 408 12.33 0.33 -15.74
CA THR A 408 11.74 -0.07 -17.00
C THR A 408 11.85 1.05 -18.02
N ILE A 409 12.49 0.77 -19.15
CA ILE A 409 12.55 1.67 -20.30
C ILE A 409 11.83 1.02 -21.48
N THR A 410 10.94 1.76 -22.12
CA THR A 410 10.36 1.40 -23.42
C THR A 410 10.70 2.50 -24.41
N GLY A 411 11.32 2.17 -25.54
CA GLY A 411 11.75 3.20 -26.47
C GLY A 411 12.54 2.68 -27.68
N SER A 412 13.15 3.63 -28.37
CA SER A 412 14.13 3.40 -29.45
C SER A 412 15.47 4.03 -29.11
N GLY A 413 16.55 3.48 -29.67
CA GLY A 413 17.91 3.96 -29.40
C GLY A 413 18.32 3.75 -27.95
N ILE A 414 17.80 2.69 -27.32
CA ILE A 414 18.15 2.33 -25.94
C ILE A 414 19.61 1.85 -25.96
N ASP A 415 20.45 2.50 -25.18
CA ASP A 415 21.78 2.04 -24.79
C ASP A 415 21.78 1.94 -23.26
N LEU A 416 22.01 0.75 -22.74
CA LEU A 416 21.97 0.50 -21.30
C LEU A 416 23.20 -0.27 -20.85
N THR A 417 23.75 0.14 -19.72
CA THR A 417 24.80 -0.56 -18.99
C THR A 417 24.34 -0.74 -17.55
N VAL A 418 24.24 -1.97 -17.08
CA VAL A 418 23.87 -2.30 -15.70
C VAL A 418 25.01 -3.07 -15.06
N GLU A 419 25.43 -2.64 -13.87
CA GLU A 419 26.29 -3.43 -13.00
C GLU A 419 25.53 -3.76 -11.72
N GLY A 420 25.59 -5.02 -11.27
CA GLY A 420 24.98 -5.41 -10.00
C GLY A 420 24.45 -6.83 -9.96
N THR A 421 23.49 -7.08 -9.07
CA THR A 421 22.83 -8.38 -8.92
C THR A 421 21.33 -8.24 -9.12
N GLY A 422 20.78 -9.04 -10.02
CA GLY A 422 19.36 -8.94 -10.32
C GLY A 422 18.87 -9.79 -11.48
N ARG A 423 17.72 -9.36 -12.00
CA ARG A 423 17.05 -9.92 -13.17
C ARG A 423 16.89 -8.84 -14.22
N ALA A 424 17.25 -9.14 -15.47
CA ALA A 424 16.94 -8.33 -16.63
C ALA A 424 16.03 -9.08 -17.61
N VAL A 425 15.10 -8.37 -18.24
CA VAL A 425 14.22 -8.85 -19.30
C VAL A 425 14.30 -7.87 -20.46
N LEU A 426 14.75 -8.35 -21.60
CA LEU A 426 14.92 -7.57 -22.83
C LEU A 426 13.94 -8.07 -23.88
N LEU A 427 13.17 -7.16 -24.46
CA LEU A 427 12.08 -7.44 -25.39
C LEU A 427 12.18 -6.45 -26.55
N GLY A 428 12.18 -6.90 -27.81
CA GLY A 428 12.22 -6.04 -28.99
C GLY A 428 13.32 -6.45 -29.96
N THR A 429 14.10 -5.50 -30.46
CA THR A 429 15.22 -5.74 -31.39
C THR A 429 16.50 -5.06 -30.91
N GLY A 430 17.60 -5.82 -30.77
CA GLY A 430 18.86 -5.30 -30.25
C GLY A 430 19.91 -6.39 -30.00
N THR A 431 21.01 -5.98 -29.41
CA THR A 431 22.13 -6.83 -29.01
C THR A 431 22.41 -6.64 -27.52
N TYR A 432 22.79 -7.72 -26.85
CA TYR A 432 23.24 -7.65 -25.46
C TYR A 432 24.56 -8.37 -25.28
N GLU A 433 25.29 -7.97 -24.25
CA GLU A 433 26.47 -8.64 -23.74
C GLU A 433 26.40 -8.69 -22.21
N VAL A 434 26.66 -9.86 -21.64
CA VAL A 434 26.77 -10.09 -20.20
C VAL A 434 28.19 -10.47 -19.89
N THR A 435 28.80 -9.74 -18.97
CA THR A 435 30.12 -10.03 -18.43
C THR A 435 30.01 -10.44 -16.97
N HIS A 436 30.51 -11.63 -16.63
CA HIS A 436 30.70 -12.08 -15.26
C HIS A 436 32.15 -12.53 -15.08
N ASP A 437 32.90 -11.85 -14.22
CA ASP A 437 34.34 -11.98 -14.04
C ASP A 437 35.16 -11.80 -15.34
N SER A 438 35.36 -12.88 -16.09
CA SER A 438 36.09 -12.91 -17.38
C SER A 438 35.32 -13.63 -18.48
N ASP A 439 34.12 -14.13 -18.17
CA ASP A 439 33.25 -14.80 -19.12
C ASP A 439 32.30 -13.77 -19.73
N VAL A 440 32.37 -13.65 -21.06
CA VAL A 440 31.54 -12.74 -21.86
C VAL A 440 30.57 -13.58 -22.68
N THR A 441 29.27 -13.34 -22.49
CA THR A 441 28.21 -13.96 -23.28
C THR A 441 27.43 -12.88 -24.00
N SER A 442 27.40 -12.91 -25.33
CA SER A 442 26.62 -11.97 -26.14
C SER A 442 25.54 -12.67 -26.96
N GLY A 443 24.53 -11.92 -27.34
CA GLY A 443 23.42 -12.42 -28.16
C GLY A 443 22.58 -11.28 -28.72
N ASN A 444 21.62 -11.65 -29.55
CA ASN A 444 20.61 -10.73 -30.05
C ASN A 444 19.30 -10.96 -29.31
N TRP A 445 18.57 -9.88 -29.05
CA TRP A 445 17.14 -9.98 -28.75
C TRP A 445 16.41 -9.48 -30.01
N HIS A 446 15.59 -10.31 -30.65
CA HIS A 446 14.82 -9.92 -31.85
C HIS A 446 13.37 -10.36 -31.67
N GLU A 447 12.44 -9.54 -32.14
CA GLU A 447 11.03 -9.88 -32.24
C GLU A 447 10.87 -11.03 -33.25
N ALA A 448 10.31 -12.17 -32.85
CA ALA A 448 10.05 -13.26 -33.77
C ALA A 448 9.04 -12.82 -34.82
N GLY A 449 9.55 -12.66 -36.04
CA GLY A 449 8.78 -12.21 -37.16
C GLY A 449 9.56 -12.26 -38.47
N GLU A 450 10.26 -13.37 -38.72
CA GLU A 450 10.50 -13.76 -40.11
C GLU A 450 10.36 -15.28 -40.22
N PRO A 451 9.32 -15.80 -40.91
CA PRO A 451 9.28 -17.22 -41.25
C PRO A 451 10.50 -17.52 -42.13
N PRO A 452 11.12 -18.71 -42.01
CA PRO A 452 12.26 -19.06 -42.85
C PRO A 452 11.88 -18.90 -44.32
N GLU A 453 12.67 -18.12 -45.07
CA GLU A 453 12.53 -18.04 -46.53
C GLU A 453 12.41 -19.45 -47.09
N PRO A 454 11.38 -19.76 -47.91
CA PRO A 454 11.33 -21.04 -48.58
C PRO A 454 12.59 -21.15 -49.44
N ALA A 455 13.45 -22.10 -49.09
CA ALA A 455 14.59 -22.47 -49.90
C ALA A 455 14.06 -22.83 -51.29
N PHE A 456 14.21 -21.90 -52.24
CA PHE A 456 14.08 -22.18 -53.65
C PHE A 456 15.23 -23.12 -54.04
N GLY A 457 14.99 -24.42 -53.83
CA GLY A 457 15.75 -25.47 -54.48
C GLY A 457 15.40 -25.46 -55.95
N GLY A 458 16.28 -24.89 -56.76
CA GLY A 458 16.32 -25.22 -58.17
C GLY A 458 16.89 -26.63 -58.34
N GLU A 459 16.16 -27.47 -59.07
CA GLU A 459 16.64 -28.25 -60.22
C GLU A 459 15.46 -28.51 -61.17
#